data_AF-A0A8S4BJK1-F1
#
_entry.id   AF-A0A8S4BJK1-F1
#
_cell.length_a   1.000
_cell.length_b   1.000
_cell.length_c   1.000
_cell.angle_alpha   90.00
_cell.angle_beta   90.00
_cell.angle_gamma   90.00
#
_symmetry.space_group_name_H-M   'P 1'
#
loop_
_entity.id
_entity.type
_entity.pdbx_description
1 polymer ?
#
loop_
_entity_poly.entity_id
_entity_poly.type
_entity_poly.pdbx_seq_one_letter_code
_entity_poly.pdbx_strand_id
1 'polypeptide(L)'
;MRPTRLFSSFGSTGEQLQINQPKVYDCAVPGSLASRVPALAAVCEKRSLRPASNRSAALTSKGGASFISFAKGAAFNDDLYHSWVAPALKSDLLVQFWIRSPGVLPSNCSLGWRVWDVQRIRPGQASAFRTSQDHSKWAVSPGAGLGLGLGLGLGRGGGWVCVGDINRNRAEERRGGGTVCLQQPQVWKAYRDAVLEWEACGG
;
A
#
# COMPACT_ATOMS: atom_id res chain seq x y z
N MET A 1 21.10 -7.43 17.02
CA MET A 1 19.63 -7.44 16.80
C MET A 1 19.08 -8.73 17.39
N ARG A 2 18.05 -8.69 18.26
CA ARG A 2 17.51 -9.93 18.85
C ARG A 2 16.69 -10.70 17.80
N PRO A 3 16.85 -12.03 17.64
CA PRO A 3 16.12 -12.84 16.65
C PRO A 3 14.59 -12.64 16.66
N THR A 4 14.03 -12.26 17.81
CA THR A 4 12.59 -12.05 18.03
C THR A 4 11.95 -10.98 17.14
N ARG A 5 12.64 -9.87 16.82
CA ARG A 5 12.05 -8.78 16.00
C ARG A 5 11.88 -9.14 14.51
N LEU A 6 12.73 -10.05 14.02
CA LEU A 6 12.63 -10.52 12.63
C LEU A 6 11.41 -11.43 12.48
N PHE A 7 11.23 -12.37 13.42
CA PHE A 7 10.07 -13.27 13.41
C PHE A 7 8.75 -12.54 13.61
N SER A 8 8.70 -11.48 14.43
CA SER A 8 7.47 -10.68 14.58
C SER A 8 7.06 -10.00 13.27
N SER A 9 8.02 -9.48 12.49
CA SER A 9 7.75 -8.85 11.20
C SER A 9 7.25 -9.87 10.15
N PHE A 10 7.82 -11.08 10.13
CA PHE A 10 7.33 -12.17 9.28
C PHE A 10 5.95 -12.66 9.71
N GLY A 11 5.66 -12.73 11.02
CA GLY A 11 4.34 -13.06 11.54
C GLY A 11 3.29 -12.05 11.08
N SER A 12 3.56 -10.76 11.26
CA SER A 12 2.70 -9.68 10.76
C SER A 12 2.52 -9.74 9.24
N THR A 13 3.57 -10.06 8.49
CA THR A 13 3.47 -10.22 7.03
C THR A 13 2.54 -11.38 6.66
N GLY A 14 2.64 -12.53 7.35
CA GLY A 14 1.74 -13.66 7.16
C GLY A 14 0.27 -13.29 7.44
N GLU A 15 0.00 -12.53 8.50
CA GLU A 15 -1.34 -12.03 8.82
C GLU A 15 -1.88 -11.09 7.73
N GLN A 16 -1.06 -10.14 7.26
CA GLN A 16 -1.45 -9.23 6.17
C GLN A 16 -1.74 -10.02 4.88
N LEU A 17 -0.94 -11.04 4.56
CA LEU A 17 -1.18 -11.90 3.39
C LEU A 17 -2.49 -12.67 3.53
N GLN A 18 -2.87 -13.16 4.71
CA GLN A 18 -4.19 -13.79 4.87
C GLN A 18 -5.34 -12.83 4.57
N ILE A 19 -5.22 -11.58 5.01
CA ILE A 19 -6.21 -10.53 4.74
C ILE A 19 -6.27 -10.23 3.23
N ASN A 20 -5.11 -10.13 2.57
CA ASN A 20 -5.02 -9.84 1.14
C ASN A 20 -5.56 -10.96 0.26
N GLN A 21 -5.75 -12.18 0.79
CA GLN A 21 -6.33 -13.32 0.05
C GLN A 21 -5.61 -13.62 -1.29
N PRO A 22 -4.26 -13.71 -1.32
CA PRO A 22 -3.53 -13.98 -2.55
C PRO A 22 -3.83 -15.38 -3.07
N LYS A 23 -3.79 -15.54 -4.40
CA LYS A 23 -3.79 -16.85 -5.03
C LYS A 23 -2.39 -17.46 -4.94
N VAL A 24 -2.14 -18.27 -3.91
CA VAL A 24 -0.87 -18.98 -3.73
C VAL A 24 -0.72 -20.07 -4.79
N TYR A 25 0.28 -19.91 -5.66
CA TYR A 25 0.60 -20.85 -6.73
C TYR A 25 1.50 -22.00 -6.24
N ASP A 26 2.58 -21.65 -5.54
CA ASP A 26 3.53 -22.60 -4.96
C ASP A 26 3.91 -22.13 -3.54
N CYS A 27 4.24 -23.05 -2.65
CA CYS A 27 4.71 -22.71 -1.32
C CYS A 27 5.59 -23.78 -0.66
N ALA A 28 6.68 -23.32 -0.04
CA ALA A 28 7.49 -24.07 0.90
C ALA A 28 7.73 -23.26 2.19
N VAL A 29 7.13 -23.68 3.31
CA VAL A 29 7.44 -23.14 4.65
C VAL A 29 8.11 -24.25 5.47
N PRO A 30 9.41 -24.14 5.82
CA PRO A 30 10.06 -25.12 6.68
C PRO A 30 9.35 -25.25 8.03
N GLY A 31 9.23 -26.47 8.58
CA GLY A 31 8.53 -26.70 9.85
C GLY A 31 9.06 -25.87 11.02
N SER A 32 10.36 -25.58 11.03
CA SER A 32 11.01 -24.70 12.02
C SER A 32 10.54 -23.24 11.94
N LEU A 33 10.09 -22.79 10.76
CA LEU A 33 9.52 -21.47 10.53
C LEU A 33 8.00 -21.50 10.74
N ALA A 34 7.30 -22.54 10.30
CA ALA A 34 5.85 -22.68 10.43
C ALA A 34 5.37 -22.55 11.89
N SER A 35 6.11 -23.13 12.85
CA SER A 35 5.80 -23.02 14.28
C SER A 35 5.98 -21.61 14.84
N ARG A 36 6.80 -20.76 14.20
CA ARG A 36 7.09 -19.38 14.62
C ARG A 36 6.22 -18.34 13.92
N VAL A 37 5.76 -18.63 12.70
CA VAL A 37 4.91 -17.76 11.89
C VAL A 37 3.70 -18.53 11.35
N PRO A 38 2.81 -19.00 12.24
CA PRO A 38 1.68 -19.86 11.86
C PRO A 38 0.75 -19.22 10.84
N ALA A 39 0.64 -17.88 10.83
CA ALA A 39 -0.14 -17.17 9.83
C ALA A 39 0.39 -17.40 8.41
N LEU A 40 1.72 -17.41 8.22
CA LEU A 40 2.34 -17.66 6.92
C LEU A 40 2.13 -19.12 6.48
N ALA A 41 2.24 -20.07 7.41
CA ALA A 41 1.93 -21.48 7.12
C ALA A 41 0.46 -21.66 6.67
N ALA A 42 -0.48 -20.99 7.34
CA ALA A 42 -1.89 -21.04 6.98
C ALA A 42 -2.19 -20.41 5.60
N VAL A 43 -1.47 -19.37 5.18
CA VAL A 43 -1.55 -18.85 3.79
C VAL A 43 -1.21 -19.95 2.80
N CYS A 44 -0.16 -20.72 3.06
CA CYS A 44 0.30 -21.81 2.19
C CYS A 44 -0.65 -23.00 2.15
N GLU A 45 -1.22 -23.36 3.31
CA GLU A 45 -2.24 -24.40 3.42
C GLU A 45 -3.61 -23.97 2.86
N LYS A 46 -3.73 -22.73 2.35
CA LYS A 46 -4.98 -22.12 1.90
C LYS A 46 -6.07 -22.16 2.98
N ARG A 47 -5.66 -22.14 4.25
CA ARG A 47 -6.56 -22.17 5.40
C ARG A 47 -7.01 -20.74 5.72
N SER A 48 -8.31 -20.48 5.61
CA SER A 48 -8.89 -19.21 6.03
C SER A 48 -8.98 -19.15 7.56
N LEU A 49 -8.27 -18.21 8.19
CA LEU A 49 -8.39 -17.94 9.62
C LEU A 49 -9.49 -16.92 9.96
N ARG A 50 -10.43 -16.64 9.04
CA ARG A 50 -11.44 -15.57 9.16
C ARG A 50 -10.81 -14.24 9.60
N PRO A 51 -9.84 -13.71 8.84
CA PRO A 51 -9.16 -12.49 9.24
C PRO A 51 -10.11 -11.28 9.20
N ALA A 52 -9.73 -10.20 9.90
CA ALA A 52 -10.43 -8.93 9.81
C ALA A 52 -10.58 -8.46 8.35
N SER A 53 -11.59 -7.65 8.05
CA SER A 53 -11.79 -7.11 6.69
C SER A 53 -10.63 -6.23 6.23
N ASN A 54 -9.93 -5.58 7.16
CA ASN A 54 -8.71 -4.83 6.92
C ASN A 54 -7.83 -4.74 8.18
N ARG A 55 -6.53 -4.44 8.01
CA ARG A 55 -5.57 -4.21 9.09
C ARG A 55 -4.36 -3.41 8.65
N SER A 56 -3.92 -2.47 9.50
CA SER A 56 -2.61 -1.84 9.37
C SER A 56 -1.58 -2.52 10.29
N ALA A 57 -0.32 -2.59 9.84
CA ALA A 57 0.78 -3.17 10.60
C ALA A 57 2.07 -2.38 10.40
N ALA A 58 2.76 -2.06 11.49
CA ALA A 58 4.10 -1.50 11.42
C ALA A 58 5.10 -2.63 11.10
N LEU A 59 5.95 -2.42 10.10
CA LEU A 59 7.01 -3.35 9.71
C LEU A 59 8.36 -2.64 9.81
N THR A 60 9.41 -3.39 10.13
CA THR A 60 10.78 -2.86 10.18
C THR A 60 11.70 -3.78 9.41
N SER A 61 12.41 -3.23 8.43
CA SER A 61 13.43 -3.98 7.69
C SER A 61 14.62 -4.36 8.58
N LYS A 62 15.43 -5.30 8.12
CA LYS A 62 16.71 -5.64 8.78
C LYS A 62 17.63 -4.42 8.95
N GLY A 63 17.60 -3.49 7.99
CA GLY A 63 18.36 -2.23 8.02
C GLY A 63 17.74 -1.13 8.88
N GLY A 64 16.61 -1.39 9.56
CA GLY A 64 15.96 -0.43 10.45
C GLY A 64 15.00 0.56 9.78
N ALA A 65 14.81 0.50 8.46
CA ALA A 65 13.76 1.29 7.80
C ALA A 65 12.38 0.81 8.24
N SER A 66 11.50 1.76 8.57
CA SER A 66 10.15 1.51 9.07
C SER A 66 9.11 1.73 7.97
N PHE A 67 8.08 0.88 7.97
CA PHE A 67 6.99 0.88 7.01
C PHE A 67 5.65 0.71 7.73
N ILE A 68 4.57 1.14 7.09
CA ILE A 68 3.21 0.75 7.44
C ILE A 68 2.64 -0.08 6.29
N SER A 69 2.26 -1.32 6.57
CA SER A 69 1.48 -2.14 5.65
C SER A 69 0.00 -1.90 5.91
N PHE A 70 -0.76 -1.66 4.84
CA PHE A 70 -2.23 -1.65 4.82
C PHE A 70 -2.69 -2.87 4.04
N ALA A 71 -3.50 -3.73 4.66
CA ALA A 71 -4.07 -4.93 4.05
C ALA A 71 -5.59 -4.87 4.12
N LYS A 72 -6.28 -5.17 3.02
CA LYS A 72 -7.73 -5.34 2.95
C LYS A 72 -8.08 -6.67 2.31
N GLY A 73 -9.18 -7.27 2.74
CA GLY A 73 -9.83 -8.39 2.08
C GLY A 73 -11.01 -7.93 1.22
N ALA A 74 -11.61 -8.87 0.48
CA ALA A 74 -12.80 -8.60 -0.34
C ALA A 74 -13.97 -7.97 0.46
N ALA A 75 -14.12 -8.34 1.73
CA ALA A 75 -15.17 -7.85 2.61
C ALA A 75 -15.01 -6.37 3.03
N PHE A 76 -13.85 -5.75 2.78
CA PHE A 76 -13.67 -4.31 2.99
C PHE A 76 -14.57 -3.49 2.05
N ASN A 77 -14.76 -3.96 0.82
CA ASN A 77 -15.77 -3.46 -0.13
C ASN A 77 -15.76 -1.92 -0.35
N ASP A 78 -14.58 -1.32 -0.46
CA ASP A 78 -14.39 0.13 -0.65
C ASP A 78 -13.01 0.45 -1.26
N ASP A 79 -12.81 1.69 -1.71
CA ASP A 79 -11.55 2.22 -2.26
C ASP A 79 -10.45 2.24 -1.19
N LEU A 80 -9.43 1.40 -1.35
CA LEU A 80 -8.29 1.31 -0.43
C LEU A 80 -7.69 2.69 -0.10
N TYR A 81 -7.51 3.54 -1.11
CA TYR A 81 -6.74 4.77 -0.94
C TYR A 81 -7.57 5.88 -0.34
N HIS A 82 -8.78 6.12 -0.87
CA HIS A 82 -9.65 7.19 -0.41
C HIS A 82 -10.31 6.89 0.94
N SER A 83 -10.86 5.69 1.13
CA SER A 83 -11.62 5.40 2.36
C SER A 83 -10.74 5.05 3.55
N TRP A 84 -9.45 4.74 3.33
CA TRP A 84 -8.58 4.30 4.42
C TRP A 84 -7.15 4.83 4.41
N VAL A 85 -6.36 4.65 3.34
CA VAL A 85 -4.93 5.00 3.38
C VAL A 85 -4.73 6.52 3.56
N ALA A 86 -5.41 7.36 2.79
CA ALA A 86 -5.29 8.82 2.94
C ALA A 86 -5.71 9.31 4.34
N PRO A 87 -6.88 8.90 4.89
CA PRO A 87 -7.25 9.22 6.27
C PRO A 87 -6.25 8.72 7.33
N ALA A 88 -5.76 7.49 7.20
CA ALA A 88 -4.84 6.89 8.16
C ALA A 88 -3.46 7.58 8.15
N LEU A 89 -2.98 7.98 6.98
CA LEU A 89 -1.73 8.71 6.81
C LEU A 89 -1.88 10.21 7.07
N LYS A 90 -3.11 10.70 7.18
CA LYS A 90 -3.45 12.13 7.28
C LYS A 90 -2.79 12.93 6.15
N SER A 91 -2.93 12.45 4.93
CA SER A 91 -2.32 13.05 3.76
C SER A 91 -3.19 12.87 2.52
N ASP A 92 -3.26 13.92 1.71
CA ASP A 92 -3.64 13.81 0.30
C ASP A 92 -2.72 12.82 -0.43
N LEU A 93 -3.21 12.18 -1.48
CA LEU A 93 -2.49 11.18 -2.27
C LEU A 93 -2.69 11.39 -3.77
N LEU A 94 -1.61 11.27 -4.51
CA LEU A 94 -1.59 11.07 -5.96
C LEU A 94 -1.41 9.57 -6.20
N VAL A 95 -2.36 8.91 -6.85
CA VAL A 95 -2.38 7.45 -7.02
C VAL A 95 -2.12 7.08 -8.47
N GLN A 96 -1.01 6.38 -8.70
CA GLN A 96 -0.69 5.69 -9.94
C GLN A 96 -1.29 4.28 -9.90
N PHE A 97 -2.00 3.92 -10.96
CA PHE A 97 -2.52 2.58 -11.20
C PHE A 97 -2.81 2.41 -12.70
N TRP A 98 -3.16 1.19 -13.11
CA TRP A 98 -3.48 0.93 -14.51
C TRP A 98 -4.89 1.44 -14.86
N ILE A 99 -4.96 2.63 -15.45
CA ILE A 99 -6.20 3.33 -15.79
C ILE A 99 -7.05 2.61 -16.86
N ARG A 100 -6.49 1.64 -17.60
CA ARG A 100 -7.25 0.79 -18.54
C ARG A 100 -8.02 -0.33 -17.82
N SER A 101 -8.64 0.01 -16.70
CA SER A 101 -9.47 -0.88 -15.91
C SER A 101 -10.96 -0.59 -16.13
N PRO A 102 -11.83 -1.59 -16.28
CA PRO A 102 -13.27 -1.35 -16.28
C PRO A 102 -13.73 -0.72 -14.94
N GLY A 103 -14.56 0.33 -15.02
CA GLY A 103 -15.13 0.98 -13.83
C GLY A 103 -14.07 1.66 -12.95
N VAL A 104 -13.13 2.39 -13.56
CA VAL A 104 -12.23 3.31 -12.84
C VAL A 104 -13.05 4.20 -11.91
N LEU A 105 -12.58 4.33 -10.66
CA LEU A 105 -13.16 5.26 -9.70
C LEU A 105 -12.64 6.67 -10.01
N PRO A 106 -13.49 7.72 -9.95
CA PRO A 106 -13.02 9.07 -10.14
C PRO A 106 -12.14 9.52 -8.97
N SER A 107 -11.36 10.58 -9.21
CA SER A 107 -10.66 11.28 -8.15
C SER A 107 -11.64 11.78 -7.10
N ASN A 108 -11.31 11.60 -5.82
CA ASN A 108 -12.24 11.78 -4.71
C ASN A 108 -11.63 12.69 -3.63
N CYS A 109 -12.33 13.78 -3.35
CA CYS A 109 -11.93 14.82 -2.39
C CYS A 109 -12.86 14.89 -1.17
N SER A 110 -13.71 13.88 -0.97
CA SER A 110 -14.55 13.78 0.22
C SER A 110 -13.75 13.27 1.43
N LEU A 111 -14.36 13.27 2.62
CA LEU A 111 -13.73 12.82 3.88
C LEU A 111 -12.53 13.67 4.36
N GLY A 112 -12.35 14.87 3.81
CA GLY A 112 -11.32 15.81 4.23
C GLY A 112 -9.93 15.55 3.63
N TRP A 113 -9.80 14.60 2.72
CA TRP A 113 -8.55 14.26 2.02
C TRP A 113 -8.79 14.18 0.53
N ARG A 114 -7.75 14.50 -0.26
CA ARG A 114 -7.80 14.45 -1.72
C ARG A 114 -7.03 13.24 -2.23
N VAL A 115 -7.70 12.39 -2.99
CA VAL A 115 -7.10 11.24 -3.66
C VAL A 115 -7.30 11.39 -5.17
N TRP A 116 -6.24 11.82 -5.84
CA TRP A 116 -6.22 12.11 -7.27
C TRP A 116 -5.60 10.98 -8.07
N ASP A 117 -6.12 10.76 -9.27
CA ASP A 117 -5.63 9.76 -10.21
C ASP A 117 -4.55 10.35 -11.09
N VAL A 118 -3.38 9.74 -11.09
CA VAL A 118 -2.28 10.18 -11.96
C VAL A 118 -2.61 9.83 -13.41
N GLN A 119 -2.40 10.79 -14.31
CA GLN A 119 -2.70 10.66 -15.75
C GLN A 119 -1.43 10.56 -16.60
N ARG A 120 -0.33 11.18 -16.15
CA ARG A 120 0.94 11.17 -16.88
C ARG A 120 2.13 11.22 -15.93
N ILE A 121 3.15 10.42 -16.23
CA ILE A 121 4.37 10.34 -15.46
C ILE A 121 5.63 10.43 -16.31
N ARG A 122 6.76 10.79 -15.67
CA ARG A 122 8.11 10.84 -16.22
C ARG A 122 9.13 10.44 -15.15
N PRO A 123 9.50 9.16 -15.05
CA PRO A 123 10.48 8.71 -14.07
C PRO A 123 11.88 9.28 -14.37
N GLY A 124 12.39 10.16 -13.50
CA GLY A 124 13.72 10.74 -13.66
C GLY A 124 13.91 11.45 -15.01
N GLN A 125 14.93 11.04 -15.77
CA GLN A 125 15.24 11.57 -17.11
C GLN A 125 14.62 10.75 -18.26
N ALA A 126 13.71 9.81 -17.96
CA ALA A 126 13.03 9.03 -18.99
C ALA A 126 12.01 9.86 -19.78
N SER A 127 11.53 9.30 -20.89
CA SER A 127 10.41 9.88 -21.65
C SER A 127 9.13 9.89 -20.82
N ALA A 128 8.31 10.93 -20.98
CA ALA A 128 7.00 10.99 -20.35
C ALA A 128 6.02 10.05 -21.05
N PHE A 129 5.16 9.37 -20.29
CA PHE A 129 4.13 8.49 -20.81
C PHE A 129 2.83 8.57 -20.00
N ARG A 130 1.73 8.13 -20.62
CA ARG A 130 0.41 8.06 -19.97
C ARG A 130 0.33 6.84 -19.08
N THR A 131 -0.41 6.96 -17.99
CA THR A 131 -0.60 5.86 -17.01
C THR A 131 -1.35 4.66 -17.58
N SER A 132 -2.00 4.81 -18.73
CA SER A 132 -2.57 3.70 -19.52
C SER A 132 -1.55 2.72 -20.10
N GLN A 133 -0.26 3.10 -20.11
CA GLN A 133 0.86 2.28 -20.59
C GLN A 133 1.64 1.63 -19.43
N ASP A 134 1.18 1.80 -18.19
CA ASP A 134 1.93 1.42 -16.99
C ASP A 134 1.06 0.61 -16.02
N HIS A 135 1.57 -0.55 -15.59
CA HIS A 135 0.87 -1.48 -14.70
C HIS A 135 1.23 -1.31 -13.22
N SER A 136 2.19 -0.44 -12.93
CA SER A 136 2.62 -0.12 -11.58
C SER A 136 1.47 0.48 -10.77
N LYS A 137 1.52 0.23 -9.47
CA LYS A 137 0.51 0.66 -8.52
C LYS A 137 1.23 1.24 -7.32
N TRP A 138 1.08 2.54 -7.15
CA TRP A 138 1.70 3.25 -6.05
C TRP A 138 0.94 4.53 -5.76
N ALA A 139 1.14 5.09 -4.57
CA ALA A 139 0.63 6.39 -4.21
C ALA A 139 1.75 7.24 -3.60
N VAL A 140 1.68 8.55 -3.81
CA VAL A 140 2.63 9.51 -3.25
C VAL A 140 1.88 10.70 -2.68
N SER A 141 2.31 11.22 -1.53
CA SER A 141 1.75 12.48 -1.04
C SER A 141 2.21 13.65 -1.92
N PRO A 142 1.36 14.66 -2.19
CA PRO A 142 1.71 15.81 -3.02
C PRO A 142 2.75 16.71 -2.36
N GLY A 143 2.72 16.82 -1.03
CA GLY A 143 3.65 17.57 -0.20
C GLY A 143 4.36 16.68 0.81
N ALA A 144 5.39 17.23 1.44
CA ALA A 144 6.03 16.60 2.59
C ALA A 144 5.01 16.53 3.75
N GLY A 145 4.91 15.37 4.39
CA GLY A 145 4.06 15.23 5.56
C GLY A 145 4.66 15.99 6.74
N LEU A 146 3.79 16.57 7.57
CA LEU A 146 4.16 16.85 8.95
C LEU A 146 4.52 15.50 9.57
N GLY A 147 5.73 15.34 10.11
CA GLY A 147 6.19 14.11 10.76
C GLY A 147 5.42 13.83 12.05
N LEU A 148 4.10 13.65 11.92
CA LEU A 148 3.19 13.37 13.01
C LEU A 148 3.45 11.93 13.40
N GLY A 149 4.28 11.77 14.43
CA GLY A 149 4.56 10.51 15.05
C GLY A 149 3.25 9.84 15.42
N LEU A 150 2.84 8.85 14.62
CA LEU A 150 1.77 7.91 14.91
C LEU A 150 2.11 7.01 16.14
N GLY A 151 3.02 7.43 17.03
CA GLY A 151 3.65 6.59 18.04
C GLY A 151 4.58 5.50 17.47
N LEU A 152 4.78 5.46 16.14
CA LEU A 152 5.47 4.38 15.42
C LEU A 152 6.95 4.67 15.10
N GLY A 153 7.54 5.76 15.59
CA GLY A 153 8.93 6.14 15.28
C GLY A 153 9.18 6.46 13.79
N LEU A 154 8.12 6.68 13.02
CA LEU A 154 8.14 7.14 11.63
C LEU A 154 8.26 8.66 11.65
N GLY A 155 9.49 9.18 11.67
CA GLY A 155 9.74 10.58 11.96
C GLY A 155 11.10 11.05 11.47
N ARG A 156 11.31 11.02 10.16
CA ARG A 156 12.34 11.82 9.50
C ARG A 156 11.63 12.55 8.38
N GLY A 157 11.22 13.80 8.64
CA GLY A 157 10.31 14.59 7.81
C GLY A 157 10.46 14.36 6.31
N GLY A 158 9.33 14.28 5.61
CA GLY A 158 9.24 13.88 4.20
C GLY A 158 7.82 13.46 3.86
N GLY A 159 7.50 13.29 2.58
CA GLY A 159 6.19 12.78 2.17
C GLY A 159 6.08 11.26 2.20
N TRP A 160 4.88 10.76 1.97
CA TRP A 160 4.58 9.32 1.92
C TRP A 160 4.80 8.78 0.51
N VAL A 161 5.39 7.58 0.43
CA VAL A 161 5.34 6.73 -0.77
C VAL A 161 4.75 5.41 -0.36
N CYS A 162 3.79 4.93 -1.13
CA CYS A 162 3.09 3.68 -0.96
C CYS A 162 3.24 2.85 -2.23
N VAL A 163 3.63 1.58 -2.14
CA VAL A 163 3.66 0.65 -3.28
C VAL A 163 2.78 -0.54 -2.95
N GLY A 164 1.91 -0.93 -3.88
CA GLY A 164 0.86 -1.90 -3.62
C GLY A 164 0.44 -2.71 -4.84
N ASP A 165 -0.67 -3.42 -4.70
CA ASP A 165 -1.18 -4.39 -5.68
C ASP A 165 -2.62 -4.08 -6.15
N ILE A 166 -3.28 -3.07 -5.57
CA ILE A 166 -4.66 -2.65 -5.85
C ILE A 166 -4.71 -1.47 -6.85
N ASN A 167 -5.49 -1.61 -7.94
CA ASN A 167 -5.91 -0.49 -8.80
C ASN A 167 -7.10 0.27 -8.17
N ARG A 168 -7.38 1.49 -8.63
CA ARG A 168 -8.61 2.24 -8.26
C ARG A 168 -9.73 1.98 -9.26
N ASN A 169 -10.40 0.84 -9.13
CA ASN A 169 -11.59 0.49 -9.93
C ASN A 169 -12.61 -0.27 -9.08
N ARG A 170 -13.87 -0.34 -9.54
CA ARG A 170 -14.98 -0.99 -8.79
C ARG A 170 -14.75 -2.47 -8.48
N ALA A 171 -14.07 -3.21 -9.35
CA ALA A 171 -13.78 -4.62 -9.09
C ALA A 171 -12.80 -4.80 -7.91
N GLU A 172 -11.85 -3.88 -7.78
CA GLU A 172 -10.83 -3.90 -6.73
C GLU A 172 -11.36 -3.44 -5.36
N GLU A 173 -12.51 -2.75 -5.29
CA GLU A 173 -13.21 -2.48 -4.03
C GLU A 173 -13.54 -3.80 -3.29
N ARG A 174 -13.85 -4.86 -4.05
CA ARG A 174 -14.24 -6.19 -3.56
C ARG A 174 -13.14 -7.24 -3.71
N ARG A 175 -11.89 -6.81 -3.90
CA ARG A 175 -10.73 -7.71 -4.00
C ARG A 175 -9.80 -7.52 -2.81
N GLY A 176 -9.20 -8.61 -2.35
CA GLY A 176 -8.14 -8.56 -1.36
C GLY A 176 -6.81 -8.06 -1.95
N GLY A 177 -6.08 -7.30 -1.16
CA GLY A 177 -4.80 -6.69 -1.51
C GLY A 177 -4.45 -5.55 -0.56
N GLY A 178 -3.43 -4.78 -0.87
CA GLY A 178 -2.93 -3.75 0.02
C GLY A 178 -1.85 -2.86 -0.57
N THR A 179 -1.25 -2.07 0.30
CA THR A 179 -0.11 -1.22 -0.01
C THR A 179 0.83 -1.12 1.18
N VAL A 180 2.12 -0.98 0.91
CA VAL A 180 3.13 -0.72 1.95
C VAL A 180 3.67 0.68 1.76
N CYS A 181 3.59 1.48 2.82
CA CYS A 181 3.96 2.88 2.83
C CYS A 181 5.22 3.13 3.67
N LEU A 182 6.05 4.06 3.24
CA LEU A 182 7.19 4.56 3.99
C LEU A 182 7.31 6.08 3.88
N GLN A 183 7.97 6.69 4.85
CA GLN A 183 8.45 8.07 4.77
C GLN A 183 9.97 8.06 4.61
N GLN A 184 10.42 8.26 3.37
CA GLN A 184 11.84 8.44 3.07
C GLN A 184 11.94 9.59 2.06
N PRO A 185 12.64 10.70 2.40
CA PRO A 185 12.59 11.93 1.61
C PRO A 185 13.07 11.81 0.16
N GLN A 186 14.15 11.06 -0.08
CA GLN A 186 14.72 10.86 -1.42
C GLN A 186 13.80 10.00 -2.29
N VAL A 187 13.24 8.93 -1.71
CA VAL A 187 12.27 8.07 -2.41
C VAL A 187 11.01 8.85 -2.71
N TRP A 188 10.47 9.56 -1.72
CA TRP A 188 9.31 10.44 -1.90
C TRP A 188 9.52 11.47 -2.99
N LYS A 189 10.66 12.18 -2.97
CA LYS A 189 10.97 13.17 -3.99
C LYS A 189 11.01 12.54 -5.39
N ALA A 190 11.63 11.37 -5.55
CA ALA A 190 11.68 10.68 -6.83
C ALA A 190 10.29 10.31 -7.37
N TYR A 191 9.41 9.76 -6.52
CA TYR A 191 8.04 9.43 -6.91
C TYR A 191 7.18 10.66 -7.17
N ARG A 192 7.32 11.71 -6.34
CA ARG A 192 6.55 12.94 -6.48
C ARG A 192 6.92 13.69 -7.75
N ASP A 193 8.21 13.83 -8.03
CA ASP A 193 8.75 14.49 -9.22
C ASP A 193 8.37 13.74 -10.51
N ALA A 194 8.12 12.44 -10.42
CA ALA A 194 7.70 11.65 -11.57
C ALA A 194 6.28 11.98 -12.04
N VAL A 195 5.39 12.51 -11.19
CA VAL A 195 4.01 12.84 -11.58
C VAL A 195 3.96 14.18 -12.30
N LEU A 196 3.49 14.18 -13.55
CA LEU A 196 3.34 15.39 -14.36
C LEU A 196 1.91 15.93 -14.35
N GLU A 197 0.92 15.05 -14.45
CA GLU A 197 -0.48 15.40 -14.62
C GLU A 197 -1.34 14.43 -13.80
N TRP A 198 -2.41 14.93 -13.18
CA TRP A 198 -3.40 14.16 -12.45
C TRP A 198 -4.80 14.72 -12.68
N GLU A 199 -5.81 13.88 -12.50
CA GLU A 199 -7.21 14.27 -12.56
C GLU A 199 -7.61 15.01 -11.28
N ALA A 200 -8.12 16.22 -11.41
CA ALA A 200 -8.71 16.93 -10.29
C ALA A 200 -10.07 16.32 -9.93
N CYS A 201 -10.48 16.46 -8.67
CA CYS A 201 -11.85 16.11 -8.30
C CYS A 201 -12.84 17.01 -9.05
N GLY A 202 -13.92 16.42 -9.57
CA GLY A 202 -15.05 17.19 -10.07
C GLY A 202 -15.61 18.07 -8.96
N GLY A 203 -15.83 19.35 -9.27
CA GLY A 203 -16.63 20.24 -8.43
C GLY A 203 -18.11 19.87 -8.47
#